data_AF-A0A353A2C9-F1
#
_entry.id   AF-A0A353A2C9-F1
#
_cell.length_a   1.000
_cell.length_b   1.000
_cell.length_c   1.000
_cell.angle_alpha   90.00
_cell.angle_beta   90.00
_cell.angle_gamma   90.00
#
_symmetry.space_group_name_H-M   'P 1'
#
loop_
_entity.id
_entity.type
_entity.pdbx_description
1 polymer ?
#
loop_
_entity_poly.entity_id
_entity_poly.type
_entity_poly.pdbx_seq_one_letter_code
_entity_poly.pdbx_strand_id
1 'polypeptide(L)'
;MNEKDTICALATAPGGAIATIRVSGQDAIAITGSVFSQSLEGKPTHTLHYGKISNGAGDVDDVLVSLFRAPHSYTGEDSTEISCHGSPYIIQGILELLIEKGARQALPGEFTQRAFLNGRLDLTQAEAVIDLIEADSARAVRNAAGQLAGALSRRIGGVYDALTDLMAHFCAVLDYPDEDLDPFRAEGMAAVLAEQGAALAALLQTAAHGRRLRDGVVCALVGRPNAGKSSLLNALLGYERAIVTDVPGTTRDTVEQTVTLGRHLVRLVDTAGIRDTEDVIEKIGVDRSVEAAKDCDAALFVVDDSRPLTDEDRRAMDAALEAPEAIAVLNKQDLGAVIEPSDLPFSYIVPVSCKDGTGFDLLEQAFDMLFPDDVPCDGSLLTNARQADAIVRAKKSVDAALRSLRAGFTPDAVLVDLEAAMRALGEVTGRTMREDITNRIFERFCVGK
;
A
#
# COMPACT_ATOMS: atom_id res chain seq x y z
N MET A 1 12.19 3.46 24.09
CA MET A 1 11.54 4.79 23.91
C MET A 1 10.80 5.12 25.19
N ASN A 2 10.87 6.36 25.66
CA ASN A 2 10.16 6.74 26.89
C ASN A 2 8.69 7.00 26.49
N GLU A 3 7.75 6.14 26.88
CA GLU A 3 6.31 6.21 26.56
C GLU A 3 5.57 7.46 27.11
N LYS A 4 6.29 8.51 27.51
CA LYS A 4 5.74 9.68 28.21
C LYS A 4 6.24 11.02 27.71
N ASP A 5 7.09 11.06 26.68
CA ASP A 5 7.51 12.35 26.12
C ASP A 5 6.40 12.96 25.25
N THR A 6 6.35 14.29 25.20
CA THR A 6 5.43 15.01 24.31
C THR A 6 6.13 15.32 23.01
N ILE A 7 5.52 14.98 21.89
CA ILE A 7 6.09 15.18 20.55
C ILE A 7 5.38 16.29 19.79
N CYS A 8 6.11 16.96 18.90
CA CYS A 8 5.57 17.91 17.95
C CYS A 8 6.15 17.74 16.54
N ALA A 9 5.36 18.05 15.52
CA ALA A 9 5.82 18.14 14.13
C ALA A 9 4.83 18.91 13.24
N LEU A 10 5.31 19.37 12.08
CA LEU A 10 4.47 19.86 11.00
C LEU A 10 3.65 18.69 10.40
N ALA A 11 2.33 18.82 10.34
CA ALA A 11 1.40 17.80 9.83
C ALA A 11 0.91 18.06 8.40
N THR A 12 1.15 19.26 7.86
CA THR A 12 0.78 19.67 6.50
C THR A 12 1.97 19.67 5.55
N ALA A 13 1.71 19.51 4.25
CA ALA A 13 2.75 19.70 3.23
C ALA A 13 3.31 21.15 3.26
N PRO A 14 4.60 21.36 2.96
CA PRO A 14 5.19 22.70 2.90
C PRO A 14 4.57 23.57 1.79
N GLY A 15 4.59 24.91 1.98
CA GLY A 15 4.28 25.87 0.91
C GLY A 15 2.80 26.28 0.75
N GLY A 16 1.92 25.87 1.67
CA GLY A 16 0.50 26.28 1.69
C GLY A 16 0.24 27.64 2.38
N ALA A 17 -0.99 28.15 2.25
CA ALA A 17 -1.41 29.37 2.97
C ALA A 17 -1.55 29.15 4.49
N ILE A 18 -1.93 27.93 4.88
CA ILE A 18 -2.09 27.49 6.27
C ILE A 18 -1.18 26.28 6.48
N ALA A 19 -0.54 26.24 7.64
CA ALA A 19 0.19 25.08 8.12
C ALA A 19 -0.41 24.60 9.45
N THR A 20 -0.38 23.29 9.68
CA THR A 20 -0.82 22.70 10.95
C THR A 20 0.36 22.04 11.65
N ILE A 21 0.67 22.49 12.87
CA ILE A 21 1.64 21.85 13.75
C ILE A 21 0.87 21.03 14.77
N ARG A 22 1.16 19.73 14.85
CA ARG A 22 0.53 18.80 15.79
C ARG A 22 1.44 18.59 17.00
N VAL A 23 0.84 18.54 18.19
CA VAL A 23 1.51 18.20 19.45
C VAL A 23 0.73 17.06 20.13
N SER A 24 1.40 16.00 20.60
CA SER A 24 0.77 14.85 21.27
C SER A 24 1.62 14.37 22.44
N GLY A 25 0.97 14.06 23.56
CA GLY A 25 1.61 13.52 24.76
C GLY A 25 1.02 14.12 26.03
N GLN A 26 1.48 13.64 27.19
CA GLN A 26 0.93 14.01 28.50
C GLN A 26 0.95 15.53 28.76
N ASP A 27 1.95 16.24 28.23
CA ASP A 27 2.14 17.68 28.46
C ASP A 27 1.70 18.52 27.25
N ALA A 28 1.09 17.94 26.20
CA ALA A 28 0.75 18.65 24.96
C ALA A 28 -0.07 19.92 25.19
N ILE A 29 -1.09 19.85 26.05
CA ILE A 29 -1.97 20.97 26.37
C ILE A 29 -1.24 22.03 27.19
N ALA A 30 -0.40 21.60 28.15
CA ALA A 30 0.37 22.50 29.00
C ALA A 30 1.45 23.25 28.21
N ILE A 31 2.21 22.53 27.36
CA ILE A 31 3.22 23.09 26.47
C ILE A 31 2.59 24.12 25.53
N THR A 32 1.51 23.75 24.85
CA THR A 32 0.80 24.66 23.94
C THR A 32 0.22 25.86 24.68
N GLY A 33 -0.37 25.65 25.87
CA GLY A 33 -0.91 26.72 26.71
C GLY A 33 0.16 27.69 27.22
N SER A 34 1.41 27.27 27.35
CA SER A 34 2.51 28.14 27.81
C SER A 34 2.98 29.16 26.78
N VAL A 35 2.67 28.93 25.50
CA VAL A 35 3.09 29.77 24.37
C VAL A 35 1.91 30.50 23.71
N PHE A 36 0.68 30.07 24.03
CA PHE A 36 -0.56 30.59 23.47
C PHE A 36 -1.18 31.65 24.39
N SER A 37 -1.77 32.69 23.80
CA SER A 37 -2.28 33.85 24.53
C SER A 37 -3.51 33.58 25.41
N GLN A 38 -4.13 32.40 25.30
CA GLN A 38 -5.25 31.98 26.14
C GLN A 38 -4.93 30.70 26.90
N SER A 39 -5.46 30.56 28.11
CA SER A 39 -5.43 29.27 28.80
C SER A 39 -6.23 28.22 28.02
N LEU A 40 -5.68 27.01 27.90
CA LEU A 40 -6.34 25.82 27.37
C LEU A 40 -6.82 24.89 28.49
N GLU A 41 -6.47 25.18 29.74
CA GLU A 41 -6.89 24.40 30.90
C GLU A 41 -8.40 24.49 31.13
N GLY A 42 -9.03 23.38 31.50
CA GLY A 42 -10.48 23.30 31.74
C GLY A 42 -11.37 23.47 30.51
N LYS A 43 -10.81 23.81 29.33
CA LYS A 43 -11.58 23.91 28.09
C LYS A 43 -12.03 22.53 27.59
N PRO A 44 -13.25 22.39 27.03
CA PRO A 44 -13.75 21.13 26.48
C PRO A 44 -12.88 20.56 25.36
N THR A 45 -12.96 19.27 25.09
CA THR A 45 -12.32 18.65 23.92
C THR A 45 -13.08 19.01 22.63
N HIS A 46 -12.43 18.91 21.47
CA HIS A 46 -12.98 19.21 20.14
C HIS A 46 -13.46 20.66 19.99
N THR A 47 -12.75 21.60 20.61
CA THR A 47 -13.02 23.04 20.48
C THR A 47 -11.86 23.75 19.80
N LEU A 48 -12.18 24.84 19.08
CA LEU A 48 -11.21 25.72 18.46
C LEU A 48 -11.06 27.02 19.26
N HIS A 49 -9.83 27.51 19.37
CA HIS A 49 -9.50 28.74 20.10
C HIS A 49 -8.63 29.64 19.24
N TYR A 50 -9.12 30.84 18.96
CA TYR A 50 -8.34 31.88 18.31
C TYR A 50 -7.47 32.64 19.32
N GLY A 51 -6.21 32.90 18.97
CA GLY A 51 -5.30 33.66 19.80
C GLY A 51 -3.96 33.85 19.12
N LYS A 52 -2.92 34.13 19.91
CA LYS A 52 -1.57 34.41 19.42
C LYS A 52 -0.58 33.46 20.03
N ILE A 53 0.45 33.10 19.26
CA ILE A 53 1.66 32.47 19.82
C ILE A 53 2.73 33.54 19.98
N SER A 54 3.41 33.56 21.12
CA SER A 54 4.43 34.57 21.44
C SER A 54 5.68 33.93 22.04
N ASN A 55 6.87 34.43 21.67
CA ASN A 55 8.17 33.88 22.11
C ASN A 55 8.81 34.69 23.27
N GLY A 56 8.01 35.49 23.98
CA GLY A 56 8.49 36.40 25.03
C GLY A 56 9.13 37.70 24.52
N ALA A 57 9.66 37.73 23.29
CA ALA A 57 10.15 38.95 22.63
C ALA A 57 9.06 39.67 21.81
N GLY A 58 8.03 38.94 21.38
CA GLY A 58 6.88 39.47 20.67
C GLY A 58 5.92 38.38 20.20
N ASP A 59 4.89 38.79 19.46
CA ASP A 59 3.96 37.88 18.80
C ASP A 59 4.64 37.24 17.58
N VAL A 60 4.56 35.92 17.48
CA VAL A 60 5.06 35.12 16.36
C VAL A 60 4.00 35.05 15.26
N ASP A 61 2.76 34.68 15.62
CA ASP A 61 1.64 34.60 14.68
C ASP A 61 0.27 34.63 15.38
N ASP A 62 -0.76 35.00 14.62
CA ASP A 62 -2.18 34.81 14.96
C ASP A 62 -2.62 33.40 14.50
N VAL A 63 -3.09 32.57 15.42
CA VAL A 63 -3.34 31.13 15.18
C VAL A 63 -4.72 30.67 15.64
N LEU A 64 -5.14 29.52 15.13
CA LEU A 64 -6.23 28.72 15.68
C LEU A 64 -5.66 27.46 16.34
N VAL A 65 -5.97 27.24 17.61
CA VAL A 65 -5.61 26.02 18.33
C VAL A 65 -6.82 25.12 18.50
N SER A 66 -6.76 23.91 17.93
CA SER A 66 -7.73 22.84 18.17
C SER A 66 -7.27 21.99 19.36
N LEU A 67 -8.19 21.70 20.28
CA LEU A 67 -7.90 20.99 21.53
C LEU A 67 -8.51 19.57 21.52
N PHE A 68 -7.69 18.56 21.79
CA PHE A 68 -8.13 17.16 21.94
C PHE A 68 -7.65 16.62 23.29
N ARG A 69 -8.58 16.11 24.10
CA ARG A 69 -8.25 15.48 25.39
C ARG A 69 -8.30 13.96 25.28
N ALA A 70 -7.38 13.28 25.93
CA ALA A 70 -7.40 11.82 26.06
C ALA A 70 -8.74 11.33 26.63
N PRO A 71 -9.27 10.19 26.17
CA PRO A 71 -8.75 9.32 25.10
C PRO A 71 -9.24 9.70 23.69
N HIS A 72 -9.83 10.89 23.52
CA HIS A 72 -10.56 11.29 22.31
C HIS A 72 -9.71 12.12 21.36
N SER A 73 -8.56 11.57 20.96
CA SER A 73 -7.66 12.14 19.96
C SER A 73 -7.22 11.07 18.96
N TYR A 74 -6.42 11.47 17.97
CA TYR A 74 -5.83 10.54 16.99
C TYR A 74 -4.92 9.51 17.67
N THR A 75 -3.97 9.98 18.49
CA THR A 75 -3.03 9.14 19.23
C THR A 75 -3.66 8.46 20.44
N GLY A 76 -4.81 8.94 20.92
CA GLY A 76 -5.40 8.52 22.21
C GLY A 76 -4.85 9.29 23.41
N GLU A 77 -3.87 10.18 23.20
CA GLU A 77 -3.27 11.03 24.23
C GLU A 77 -3.91 12.43 24.24
N ASP A 78 -3.53 13.27 25.20
CA ASP A 78 -3.78 14.71 25.08
C ASP A 78 -3.04 15.25 23.84
N SER A 79 -3.71 16.10 23.06
CA SER A 79 -3.16 16.63 21.82
C SER A 79 -3.69 18.02 21.49
N THR A 80 -2.88 18.78 20.76
CA THR A 80 -3.27 20.07 20.19
C THR A 80 -2.86 20.13 18.73
N GLU A 81 -3.63 20.87 17.94
CA GLU A 81 -3.27 21.22 16.56
C GLU A 81 -3.28 22.74 16.41
N ILE A 82 -2.13 23.30 16.04
CA ILE A 82 -1.91 24.72 15.86
C ILE A 82 -1.96 25.02 14.36
N SER A 83 -3.02 25.67 13.91
CA SER A 83 -3.16 26.17 12.55
C SER A 83 -2.63 27.60 12.48
N CYS A 84 -1.50 27.79 11.81
CA CYS A 84 -0.80 29.06 11.63
C CYS A 84 -0.66 29.41 10.13
N HIS A 85 -0.17 30.60 9.83
CA HIS A 85 0.18 30.96 8.46
C HIS A 85 1.33 30.06 7.97
N GLY A 86 1.26 29.61 6.71
CA GLY A 86 2.19 28.63 6.14
C GLY A 86 3.58 29.18 5.77
N SER A 87 4.02 30.28 6.38
CA SER A 87 5.38 30.81 6.20
C SER A 87 6.40 29.86 6.83
N PRO A 88 7.44 29.40 6.11
CA PRO A 88 8.48 28.54 6.67
C PRO A 88 9.13 29.12 7.94
N TYR A 89 9.29 30.44 8.00
CA TYR A 89 9.83 31.14 9.16
C TYR A 89 8.91 31.05 10.38
N ILE A 90 7.59 31.20 10.19
CA ILE A 90 6.60 31.09 11.27
C ILE A 90 6.54 29.65 11.78
N ILE A 91 6.46 28.68 10.87
CA ILE A 91 6.40 27.26 11.20
C ILE A 91 7.61 26.85 12.04
N GLN A 92 8.81 27.23 11.59
CA GLN A 92 10.05 26.93 12.29
C GLN A 92 10.08 27.60 13.67
N GLY A 93 9.70 28.88 13.77
CA GLY A 93 9.66 29.61 15.04
C GLY A 93 8.69 28.99 16.06
N ILE A 94 7.52 28.50 15.62
CA ILE A 94 6.58 27.81 16.51
C ILE A 94 7.14 26.44 16.95
N LEU A 95 7.73 25.66 16.04
CA LEU A 95 8.33 24.36 16.38
C LEU A 95 9.48 24.51 17.38
N GLU A 96 10.40 25.44 17.15
CA GLU A 96 11.51 25.75 18.07
C GLU A 96 10.98 26.12 19.46
N LEU A 97 9.96 26.99 19.51
CA LEU A 97 9.34 27.39 20.76
C LEU A 97 8.69 26.22 21.51
N LEU A 98 8.00 25.32 20.81
CA LEU A 98 7.42 24.11 21.43
C LEU A 98 8.51 23.19 21.99
N ILE A 99 9.61 23.04 21.26
CA ILE A 99 10.76 22.22 21.69
C ILE A 99 11.42 22.82 22.93
N GLU A 100 11.63 24.14 22.95
CA GLU A 100 12.15 24.86 24.13
C GLU A 100 11.27 24.69 25.37
N LYS A 101 9.95 24.52 25.19
CA LYS A 101 8.99 24.28 26.28
C LYS A 101 8.86 22.82 26.69
N GLY A 102 9.61 21.91 26.08
CA GLY A 102 9.71 20.51 26.50
C GLY A 102 9.10 19.50 25.54
N ALA A 103 8.61 19.92 24.36
CA ALA A 103 8.29 18.97 23.31
C ALA A 103 9.57 18.42 22.64
N ARG A 104 9.48 17.25 22.03
CA ARG A 104 10.52 16.69 21.16
C ARG A 104 10.01 16.66 19.72
N GLN A 105 10.89 16.83 18.74
CA GLN A 105 10.57 16.55 17.34
C GLN A 105 10.10 15.10 17.17
N ALA A 106 8.92 14.88 16.59
CA ALA A 106 8.40 13.55 16.30
C ALA A 106 9.28 12.81 15.27
N LEU A 107 9.40 11.49 15.44
CA LEU A 107 9.97 10.59 14.44
C LEU A 107 8.98 10.35 13.27
N PRO A 108 9.46 9.86 12.11
CA PRO A 108 8.59 9.38 11.04
C PRO A 108 7.53 8.39 11.56
N GLY A 109 6.25 8.65 11.27
CA GLY A 109 5.13 7.79 11.67
C GLY A 109 4.81 7.70 13.16
N GLU A 110 5.47 8.51 14.01
CA GLU A 110 5.35 8.36 15.46
C GLU A 110 3.93 8.63 15.99
N PHE A 111 3.13 9.52 15.36
CA PHE A 111 1.76 9.73 15.85
C PHE A 111 0.87 8.52 15.53
N THR A 112 1.01 7.92 14.34
CA THR A 112 0.26 6.70 13.98
C THR A 112 0.75 5.50 14.80
N GLN A 113 2.06 5.42 15.08
CA GLN A 113 2.61 4.42 15.99
C GLN A 113 1.98 4.52 17.38
N ARG A 114 1.87 5.73 17.95
CA ARG A 114 1.20 5.95 19.24
C ARG A 114 -0.28 5.60 19.19
N ALA A 115 -0.98 5.94 18.10
CA ALA A 115 -2.37 5.54 17.89
C ALA A 115 -2.54 4.01 17.93
N PHE A 116 -1.62 3.28 17.29
CA PHE A 116 -1.57 1.81 17.33
C PHE A 116 -1.29 1.29 18.74
N LEU A 117 -0.26 1.80 19.42
CA LEU A 117 0.12 1.36 20.78
C LEU A 117 -0.98 1.63 21.82
N ASN A 118 -1.73 2.73 21.65
CA ASN A 118 -2.87 3.07 22.49
C ASN A 118 -4.18 2.36 22.09
N GLY A 119 -4.13 1.41 21.14
CA GLY A 119 -5.27 0.62 20.72
C GLY A 119 -6.35 1.40 19.96
N ARG A 120 -6.02 2.58 19.41
CA ARG A 120 -6.93 3.36 18.56
C ARG A 120 -7.06 2.75 17.17
N LEU A 121 -6.00 2.11 16.71
CA LEU A 121 -5.88 1.44 15.42
C LEU A 121 -5.21 0.08 15.62
N ASP A 122 -5.55 -0.90 14.80
CA ASP A 122 -4.71 -2.08 14.60
C ASP A 122 -3.65 -1.84 13.52
N LEU A 123 -2.75 -2.79 13.31
CA LEU A 123 -1.64 -2.61 12.37
C LEU A 123 -2.10 -2.50 10.90
N THR A 124 -3.17 -3.20 10.53
CA THR A 124 -3.72 -3.10 9.17
C THR A 124 -4.37 -1.73 8.93
N GLN A 125 -5.02 -1.18 9.94
CA GLN A 125 -5.59 0.16 9.90
C GLN A 125 -4.49 1.23 9.85
N ALA A 126 -3.40 1.04 10.60
CA ALA A 126 -2.24 1.91 10.55
C ALA A 126 -1.61 1.93 9.15
N GLU A 127 -1.39 0.76 8.53
CA GLU A 127 -0.90 0.66 7.15
C GLU A 127 -1.86 1.35 6.15
N ALA A 128 -3.17 1.19 6.35
CA ALA A 128 -4.17 1.84 5.51
C ALA A 128 -4.15 3.37 5.56
N VAL A 129 -3.59 3.98 6.63
CA VAL A 129 -3.36 5.43 6.68
C VAL A 129 -2.38 5.86 5.60
N ILE A 130 -1.28 5.12 5.37
CA ILE A 130 -0.34 5.41 4.28
C ILE A 130 -1.02 5.20 2.94
N ASP A 131 -1.64 4.02 2.77
CA ASP A 131 -2.27 3.64 1.50
C ASP A 131 -3.31 4.70 1.08
N LEU A 132 -3.99 5.36 2.03
CA LEU A 132 -4.95 6.43 1.76
C LEU A 132 -4.30 7.75 1.32
N ILE A 133 -3.11 8.07 1.84
CA ILE A 133 -2.38 9.30 1.53
C ILE A 133 -1.72 9.21 0.15
N GLU A 134 -1.17 8.04 -0.16
CA GLU A 134 -0.44 7.76 -1.40
C GLU A 134 -1.38 7.31 -2.54
N ALA A 135 -2.68 7.14 -2.28
CA ALA A 135 -3.61 6.66 -3.29
C ALA A 135 -3.81 7.64 -4.45
N ASP A 136 -3.34 7.25 -5.64
CA ASP A 136 -3.52 8.00 -6.90
C ASP A 136 -4.79 7.60 -7.69
N SER A 137 -5.64 6.72 -7.14
CA SER A 137 -6.89 6.33 -7.78
C SER A 137 -8.06 6.30 -6.81
N ALA A 138 -9.27 6.60 -7.31
CA ALA A 138 -10.49 6.52 -6.51
C ALA A 138 -10.73 5.11 -5.93
N ARG A 139 -10.22 4.07 -6.60
CA ARG A 139 -10.30 2.67 -6.15
C ARG A 139 -9.35 2.42 -4.97
N ALA A 140 -8.11 2.90 -5.05
CA ALA A 140 -7.13 2.81 -3.98
C ALA A 140 -7.64 3.55 -2.72
N VAL A 141 -8.18 4.76 -2.90
CA VAL A 141 -8.83 5.53 -1.82
C VAL A 141 -9.96 4.74 -1.17
N ARG A 142 -10.88 4.15 -1.96
CA ARG A 142 -12.00 3.37 -1.43
C ARG A 142 -11.53 2.16 -0.63
N ASN A 143 -10.54 1.41 -1.14
CA ASN A 143 -10.00 0.26 -0.43
C ASN A 143 -9.28 0.66 0.86
N ALA A 144 -8.41 1.67 0.81
CA ALA A 144 -7.69 2.15 1.99
C ALA A 144 -8.66 2.69 3.06
N ALA A 145 -9.70 3.43 2.66
CA ALA A 145 -10.75 3.88 3.58
C ALA A 145 -11.52 2.72 4.22
N GLY A 146 -11.83 1.67 3.46
CA GLY A 146 -12.47 0.46 3.99
C GLY A 146 -11.58 -0.32 4.97
N GLN A 147 -10.28 -0.44 4.67
CA GLN A 147 -9.30 -1.04 5.58
C GLN A 147 -9.14 -0.22 6.85
N LEU A 148 -9.07 1.11 6.75
CA LEU A 148 -9.03 2.02 7.89
C LEU A 148 -10.29 1.87 8.76
N ALA A 149 -11.46 1.64 8.14
CA ALA A 149 -12.70 1.29 8.82
C ALA A 149 -12.72 -0.14 9.40
N GLY A 150 -11.64 -0.91 9.27
CA GLY A 150 -11.45 -2.24 9.87
C GLY A 150 -12.05 -3.40 9.07
N ALA A 151 -12.30 -3.24 7.76
CA ALA A 151 -12.87 -4.31 6.93
C ALA A 151 -11.98 -5.57 6.91
N LEU A 152 -10.68 -5.39 6.63
CA LEU A 152 -9.70 -6.49 6.67
C LEU A 152 -9.57 -7.09 8.08
N SER A 153 -9.48 -6.22 9.11
CA SER A 153 -9.41 -6.63 10.52
C SER A 153 -10.55 -7.55 10.94
N ARG A 154 -11.80 -7.20 10.57
CA ARG A 154 -12.98 -8.03 10.88
C ARG A 154 -12.92 -9.39 10.18
N ARG A 155 -12.47 -9.42 8.92
CA ARG A 155 -12.35 -10.65 8.14
C ARG A 155 -11.31 -11.60 8.71
N ILE A 156 -10.16 -11.06 9.14
CA ILE A 156 -9.11 -11.83 9.84
C ILE A 156 -9.56 -12.22 11.25
N GLY A 157 -10.24 -11.32 11.95
CA GLY A 157 -10.81 -11.54 13.28
C GLY A 157 -11.75 -12.73 13.31
N GLY A 158 -12.65 -12.86 12.33
CA GLY A 158 -13.54 -14.02 12.23
C GLY A 158 -12.80 -15.36 12.15
N VAL A 159 -11.68 -15.42 11.42
CA VAL A 159 -10.83 -16.62 11.38
C VAL A 159 -10.15 -16.84 12.74
N TYR A 160 -9.58 -15.79 13.32
CA TYR A 160 -8.89 -15.85 14.60
C TYR A 160 -9.82 -16.34 15.73
N ASP A 161 -11.05 -15.84 15.78
CA ASP A 161 -12.04 -16.20 16.79
C ASP A 161 -12.46 -17.66 16.63
N ALA A 162 -12.70 -18.14 15.40
CA ALA A 162 -12.98 -19.55 15.13
C ALA A 162 -11.84 -20.49 15.54
N LEU A 163 -10.57 -20.09 15.32
CA LEU A 163 -9.42 -20.87 15.79
C LEU A 163 -9.28 -20.83 17.32
N THR A 164 -9.67 -19.72 17.95
CA THR A 164 -9.69 -19.60 19.42
C THR A 164 -10.68 -20.56 20.04
N ASP A 165 -11.88 -20.67 19.47
CA ASP A 165 -12.91 -21.62 19.92
C ASP A 165 -12.44 -23.07 19.77
N LEU A 166 -11.79 -23.41 18.64
CA LEU A 166 -11.19 -24.73 18.45
C LEU A 166 -10.08 -25.03 19.46
N MET A 167 -9.23 -24.04 19.75
CA MET A 167 -8.16 -24.18 20.73
C MET A 167 -8.71 -24.45 22.13
N ALA A 168 -9.77 -23.74 22.53
CA ALA A 168 -10.45 -24.00 23.81
C ALA A 168 -11.01 -25.42 23.89
N HIS A 169 -11.56 -25.96 22.79
CA HIS A 169 -12.02 -27.34 22.74
C HIS A 169 -10.87 -28.36 22.88
N PHE A 170 -9.75 -28.17 22.19
CA PHE A 170 -8.60 -29.07 22.31
C PHE A 170 -7.96 -29.02 23.70
N CYS A 171 -7.83 -27.84 24.31
CA CYS A 171 -7.33 -27.71 25.68
C CYS A 171 -8.22 -28.46 26.68
N ALA A 172 -9.55 -28.37 26.54
CA ALA A 172 -10.47 -29.12 27.40
C ALA A 172 -10.27 -30.65 27.28
N VAL A 173 -9.99 -31.17 26.08
CA VAL A 173 -9.71 -32.60 25.89
C VAL A 173 -8.38 -33.01 26.54
N LEU A 174 -7.36 -32.14 26.47
CA LEU A 174 -6.08 -32.39 27.13
C LEU A 174 -6.16 -32.39 28.66
N ASP A 175 -7.02 -31.55 29.24
CA ASP A 175 -7.23 -31.48 30.69
C ASP A 175 -7.98 -32.72 31.24
N TYR A 176 -8.75 -33.40 30.39
CA TYR A 176 -9.53 -34.60 30.74
C TYR A 176 -9.26 -35.76 29.77
N PRO A 177 -8.06 -36.37 29.82
CA PRO A 177 -7.63 -37.39 28.84
C PRO A 177 -8.43 -38.69 28.88
N ASP A 178 -9.21 -38.92 29.95
CA ASP A 178 -10.11 -40.08 30.05
C ASP A 178 -11.42 -39.88 29.25
N GLU A 179 -11.70 -38.67 28.75
CA GLU A 179 -12.80 -38.38 27.83
C GLU A 179 -12.27 -38.36 26.38
N ASP A 180 -12.42 -39.49 25.66
CA ASP A 180 -12.06 -39.56 24.25
C ASP A 180 -12.81 -38.52 23.40
N LEU A 181 -12.14 -37.99 22.37
CA LEU A 181 -12.75 -37.17 21.33
C LEU A 181 -13.71 -38.05 20.50
N ASP A 182 -15.02 -37.90 20.74
CA ASP A 182 -16.05 -38.56 19.91
C ASP A 182 -15.85 -38.21 18.42
N PRO A 183 -15.87 -39.19 17.49
CA PRO A 183 -15.81 -38.99 16.06
C PRO A 183 -16.69 -37.84 15.52
N PHE A 184 -17.90 -37.65 16.05
CA PHE A 184 -18.79 -36.57 15.61
C PHE A 184 -18.22 -35.17 15.92
N ARG A 185 -17.52 -35.03 17.06
CA ARG A 185 -16.84 -33.79 17.43
C ARG A 185 -15.62 -33.54 16.54
N ALA A 186 -14.83 -34.59 16.26
CA ALA A 186 -13.66 -34.49 15.38
C ALA A 186 -14.05 -34.08 13.94
N GLU A 187 -15.13 -34.63 13.40
CA GLU A 187 -15.67 -34.23 12.09
C GLU A 187 -16.11 -32.76 12.07
N GLY A 188 -16.80 -32.29 13.11
CA GLY A 188 -17.17 -30.88 13.26
C GLY A 188 -15.97 -29.94 13.29
N MET A 189 -14.94 -30.29 14.07
CA MET A 189 -13.70 -29.50 14.14
C MET A 189 -12.94 -29.48 12.81
N ALA A 190 -12.91 -30.61 12.10
CA ALA A 190 -12.31 -30.70 10.76
C ALA A 190 -13.06 -29.85 9.73
N ALA A 191 -14.40 -29.76 9.84
CA ALA A 191 -15.20 -28.89 8.97
C ALA A 191 -14.87 -27.41 9.21
N VAL A 192 -14.76 -26.97 10.47
CA VAL A 192 -14.36 -25.60 10.83
C VAL A 192 -12.97 -25.27 10.28
N LEU A 193 -11.98 -26.15 10.48
CA LEU A 193 -10.63 -25.97 9.94
C LEU A 193 -10.63 -25.85 8.40
N ALA A 194 -11.42 -26.67 7.71
CA ALA A 194 -11.55 -26.61 6.26
C ALA A 194 -12.18 -25.29 5.79
N GLU A 195 -13.22 -24.82 6.48
CA GLU A 195 -13.86 -23.52 6.22
C GLU A 195 -12.86 -22.36 6.41
N GLN A 196 -12.10 -22.36 7.51
CA GLN A 196 -11.09 -21.34 7.76
C GLN A 196 -9.96 -21.38 6.73
N GLY A 197 -9.52 -22.57 6.32
CA GLY A 197 -8.55 -22.75 5.24
C GLY A 197 -9.03 -22.18 3.91
N ALA A 198 -10.33 -22.32 3.59
CA ALA A 198 -10.95 -21.74 2.41
C ALA A 198 -11.09 -20.21 2.51
N ALA A 199 -11.45 -19.68 3.69
CA ALA A 199 -11.51 -18.24 3.92
C ALA A 199 -10.14 -17.56 3.73
N LEU A 200 -9.06 -18.17 4.24
CA LEU A 200 -7.69 -17.70 4.04
C LEU A 200 -7.25 -17.83 2.58
N ALA A 201 -7.65 -18.89 1.87
CA ALA A 201 -7.40 -19.02 0.44
C ALA A 201 -8.07 -17.88 -0.37
N ALA A 202 -9.32 -17.56 -0.05
CA ALA A 202 -10.05 -16.48 -0.69
C ALA A 202 -9.41 -15.11 -0.43
N LEU A 203 -8.85 -14.88 0.77
CA LEU A 203 -8.05 -13.69 1.06
C LEU A 203 -6.79 -13.63 0.19
N LEU A 204 -6.04 -14.74 0.07
CA LEU A 204 -4.83 -14.79 -0.76
C LEU A 204 -5.09 -14.51 -2.23
N GLN A 205 -6.25 -14.93 -2.75
CA GLN A 205 -6.66 -14.62 -4.13
C GLN A 205 -6.78 -13.10 -4.38
N THR A 206 -7.02 -12.30 -3.33
CA THR A 206 -7.06 -10.83 -3.46
C THR A 206 -5.70 -10.16 -3.49
N ALA A 207 -4.61 -10.84 -3.10
CA ALA A 207 -3.31 -10.21 -2.89
C ALA A 207 -2.70 -9.62 -4.16
N ALA A 208 -2.85 -10.28 -5.30
CA ALA A 208 -2.40 -9.75 -6.59
C ALA A 208 -3.17 -8.49 -6.97
N HIS A 209 -4.49 -8.49 -6.77
CA HIS A 209 -5.33 -7.33 -7.03
C HIS A 209 -5.00 -6.17 -6.09
N GLY A 210 -4.86 -6.41 -4.78
CA GLY A 210 -4.50 -5.39 -3.81
C GLY A 210 -3.10 -4.80 -4.03
N ARG A 211 -2.13 -5.62 -4.46
CA ARG A 211 -0.80 -5.13 -4.89
C ARG A 211 -0.91 -4.19 -6.09
N ARG A 212 -1.59 -4.62 -7.16
CA ARG A 212 -1.77 -3.79 -8.37
C ARG A 212 -2.55 -2.51 -8.09
N LEU A 213 -3.47 -2.55 -7.13
CA LEU A 213 -4.22 -1.38 -6.71
C LEU A 213 -3.35 -0.35 -5.98
N ARG A 214 -2.42 -0.80 -5.13
CA ARG A 214 -1.52 0.08 -4.37
C ARG A 214 -0.31 0.51 -5.20
N ASP A 215 0.41 -0.45 -5.75
CA ASP A 215 1.69 -0.22 -6.42
C ASP A 215 1.55 0.09 -7.91
N GLY A 216 0.35 -0.08 -8.49
CA GLY A 216 0.15 -0.07 -9.94
C GLY A 216 0.47 -1.41 -10.60
N VAL A 217 0.01 -1.56 -11.84
CA VAL A 217 0.32 -2.68 -12.72
C VAL A 217 1.72 -2.48 -13.28
N VAL A 218 2.65 -3.39 -13.01
CA VAL A 218 4.00 -3.33 -13.56
C VAL A 218 3.95 -3.78 -15.01
N CYS A 219 4.33 -2.91 -15.93
CA CYS A 219 4.15 -3.11 -17.36
C CYS A 219 5.46 -2.91 -18.13
N ALA A 220 5.96 -3.97 -18.77
CA ALA A 220 7.19 -3.93 -19.53
C ALA A 220 6.95 -3.48 -20.97
N LEU A 221 7.70 -2.48 -21.45
CA LEU A 221 7.71 -2.13 -22.87
C LEU A 221 8.73 -3.02 -23.60
N VAL A 222 8.27 -3.86 -24.51
CA VAL A 222 9.11 -4.85 -25.23
C VAL A 222 9.02 -4.60 -26.73
N GLY A 223 10.13 -4.77 -27.45
CA GLY A 223 10.17 -4.55 -28.91
C GLY A 223 11.58 -4.25 -29.40
N ARG A 224 11.81 -4.32 -30.70
CA ARG A 224 13.13 -4.02 -31.28
C ARG A 224 13.54 -2.54 -31.11
N PRO A 225 14.83 -2.20 -31.26
CA PRO A 225 15.27 -0.82 -31.46
C PRO A 225 14.43 -0.08 -32.51
N ASN A 226 14.06 1.17 -32.23
CA ASN A 226 13.27 2.03 -33.14
C ASN A 226 11.86 1.53 -33.51
N ALA A 227 11.32 0.53 -32.81
CA ALA A 227 9.91 0.10 -32.94
C ALA A 227 8.91 1.20 -32.48
N GLY A 228 9.39 2.17 -31.71
CA GLY A 228 8.59 3.28 -31.18
C GLY A 228 8.20 3.13 -29.71
N LYS A 229 8.92 2.31 -28.93
CA LYS A 229 8.74 2.18 -27.47
C LYS A 229 8.82 3.53 -26.75
N SER A 230 9.85 4.33 -27.02
CA SER A 230 10.01 5.66 -26.42
C SER A 230 8.93 6.65 -26.88
N SER A 231 8.44 6.51 -28.12
CA SER A 231 7.31 7.29 -28.62
C SER A 231 6.02 6.93 -27.90
N LEU A 232 5.77 5.63 -27.67
CA LEU A 232 4.61 5.15 -26.90
C LEU A 232 4.67 5.64 -25.45
N LEU A 233 5.82 5.52 -24.80
CA LEU A 233 6.03 6.04 -23.45
C LEU A 233 5.73 7.54 -23.36
N ASN A 234 6.32 8.34 -24.25
CA ASN A 234 6.10 9.79 -24.26
C ASN A 234 4.64 10.15 -24.57
N ALA A 235 4.00 9.39 -25.46
CA ALA A 235 2.59 9.55 -25.74
C ALA A 235 1.76 9.25 -24.47
N LEU A 236 1.97 8.11 -23.80
CA LEU A 236 1.28 7.75 -22.55
C LEU A 236 1.50 8.79 -21.43
N LEU A 237 2.71 9.34 -21.31
CA LEU A 237 3.02 10.42 -20.36
C LEU A 237 2.30 11.74 -20.67
N GLY A 238 2.01 12.01 -21.94
CA GLY A 238 1.36 13.23 -22.41
C GLY A 238 -0.16 13.12 -22.61
N TYR A 239 -0.70 11.89 -22.70
CA TYR A 239 -2.08 11.63 -23.12
C TYR A 239 -3.10 11.92 -22.01
N GLU A 240 -2.74 11.69 -20.75
CA GLU A 240 -3.44 12.25 -19.58
C GLU A 240 -2.42 12.47 -18.46
N ARG A 241 -2.48 13.64 -17.81
CA ARG A 241 -1.59 13.99 -16.70
C ARG A 241 -1.73 12.94 -15.59
N ALA A 242 -0.76 12.05 -15.48
CA ALA A 242 -0.49 11.37 -14.23
C ALA A 242 -0.23 12.45 -13.18
N ILE A 243 -0.87 12.34 -12.02
CA ILE A 243 -0.49 13.12 -10.85
C ILE A 243 0.91 12.64 -10.49
N VAL A 244 1.93 13.30 -11.03
CA VAL A 244 3.30 13.10 -10.59
C VAL A 244 3.36 13.72 -9.19
N THR A 245 3.27 12.89 -8.16
CA THR A 245 3.77 13.31 -6.85
C THR A 245 5.29 13.28 -6.94
N ASP A 246 5.89 14.45 -7.13
CA ASP A 246 7.31 14.67 -6.83
C ASP A 246 7.50 14.47 -5.31
N VAL A 247 7.67 13.22 -4.86
CA VAL A 247 8.23 12.95 -3.54
C VAL A 247 9.74 12.81 -3.74
N PRO A 248 10.55 13.79 -3.30
CA PRO A 248 12.00 13.68 -3.41
C PRO A 248 12.49 12.57 -2.47
N GLY A 249 12.99 11.46 -3.01
CA GLY A 249 13.55 10.41 -2.14
C GLY A 249 13.98 9.08 -2.76
N THR A 250 13.51 8.68 -3.94
CA THR A 250 13.85 7.35 -4.52
C THR A 250 14.98 7.44 -5.55
N THR A 251 16.15 7.90 -5.12
CA THR A 251 17.37 7.78 -5.92
C THR A 251 18.04 6.42 -5.66
N ARG A 252 17.69 5.43 -6.48
CA ARG A 252 18.54 4.35 -7.02
C ARG A 252 17.63 3.19 -7.42
N ASP A 253 17.81 2.73 -8.66
CA ASP A 253 17.15 1.61 -9.35
C ASP A 253 16.06 2.07 -10.32
N THR A 254 16.33 1.80 -11.61
CA THR A 254 15.49 1.89 -12.82
C THR A 254 14.58 3.12 -12.95
N VAL A 255 14.71 3.91 -14.01
CA VAL A 255 13.80 5.05 -14.28
C VAL A 255 12.40 4.50 -14.62
N GLU A 256 11.61 4.22 -13.59
CA GLU A 256 10.21 3.85 -13.71
C GLU A 256 9.38 5.10 -13.97
N GLN A 257 8.37 4.98 -14.82
CA GLN A 257 7.41 6.04 -15.08
C GLN A 257 6.01 5.53 -14.79
N THR A 258 5.25 6.30 -14.02
CA THR A 258 3.89 5.94 -13.65
C THR A 258 2.91 6.74 -14.52
N VAL A 259 2.00 6.03 -15.17
CA VAL A 259 0.93 6.60 -16.01
C VAL A 259 -0.42 6.03 -15.59
N THR A 260 -1.50 6.72 -15.96
CA THR A 260 -2.84 6.15 -15.91
C THR A 260 -3.15 5.60 -17.31
N LEU A 261 -3.55 4.32 -17.40
CA LEU A 261 -4.03 3.70 -18.63
C LEU A 261 -5.38 3.04 -18.35
N GLY A 262 -6.43 3.57 -18.97
CA GLY A 262 -7.82 3.23 -18.64
C GLY A 262 -8.10 3.58 -17.18
N ARG A 263 -8.56 2.59 -16.40
CA ARG A 263 -8.80 2.77 -14.95
C ARG A 263 -7.62 2.39 -14.05
N HIS A 264 -6.46 2.07 -14.63
CA HIS A 264 -5.34 1.46 -13.92
C HIS A 264 -4.16 2.42 -13.79
N LEU A 265 -3.56 2.43 -12.60
CA LEU A 265 -2.21 2.95 -12.41
C LEU A 265 -1.23 1.94 -13.03
N VAL A 266 -0.38 2.38 -13.95
CA VAL A 266 0.55 1.53 -14.67
C VAL A 266 1.97 2.05 -14.46
N ARG A 267 2.84 1.20 -13.92
CA ARG A 267 4.27 1.45 -13.80
C ARG A 267 4.98 0.86 -15.00
N LEU A 268 5.38 1.73 -15.91
CA LEU A 268 6.13 1.35 -17.09
C LEU A 268 7.58 1.08 -16.67
N VAL A 269 7.96 -0.19 -16.74
CA VAL A 269 9.33 -0.66 -16.47
C VAL A 269 10.09 -0.79 -17.77
N ASP A 270 11.31 -0.30 -17.73
CA ASP A 270 12.13 -0.13 -18.91
C ASP A 270 13.03 -1.33 -19.17
N THR A 271 12.85 -1.95 -20.33
CA THR A 271 13.79 -2.96 -20.84
C THR A 271 15.01 -2.35 -21.54
N ALA A 272 14.97 -1.05 -21.90
CA ALA A 272 16.06 -0.34 -22.58
C ALA A 272 15.96 1.21 -22.55
N GLY A 273 16.67 1.86 -21.63
CA GLY A 273 17.11 3.26 -21.69
C GLY A 273 16.05 4.37 -21.68
N ILE A 274 15.17 4.47 -20.68
CA ILE A 274 14.19 5.56 -20.53
C ILE A 274 14.87 6.92 -20.27
N ARG A 275 16.14 6.95 -19.82
CA ARG A 275 17.01 8.14 -19.94
C ARG A 275 18.48 7.74 -20.09
N ASP A 276 19.02 7.84 -21.30
CA ASP A 276 20.12 8.77 -21.62
C ASP A 276 20.47 8.70 -23.11
N THR A 277 20.59 9.90 -23.68
CA THR A 277 21.40 10.37 -24.82
C THR A 277 21.93 9.41 -25.89
N GLU A 278 22.00 9.94 -27.12
CA GLU A 278 22.86 9.48 -28.22
C GLU A 278 24.22 8.95 -27.72
N ASP A 279 24.37 7.64 -27.50
CA ASP A 279 25.60 6.89 -27.79
C ASP A 279 25.51 5.41 -27.42
N VAL A 280 25.81 4.58 -28.43
CA VAL A 280 26.59 3.34 -28.36
C VAL A 280 26.51 2.56 -27.04
N ILE A 281 25.44 1.78 -26.83
CA ILE A 281 25.44 0.37 -26.36
C ILE A 281 24.03 -0.19 -26.64
N GLU A 282 23.79 -0.54 -27.91
CA GLU A 282 22.52 -1.11 -28.39
C GLU A 282 22.69 -2.63 -28.65
N LYS A 283 23.34 -3.34 -27.72
CA LYS A 283 23.66 -4.78 -27.87
C LYS A 283 23.23 -5.66 -26.68
N ILE A 284 22.57 -5.08 -25.68
CA ILE A 284 22.09 -5.76 -24.45
C ILE A 284 20.55 -5.85 -24.43
N GLY A 285 19.87 -5.33 -25.47
CA GLY A 285 18.43 -5.04 -25.45
C GLY A 285 17.50 -6.26 -25.41
N VAL A 286 17.89 -7.43 -25.93
CA VAL A 286 16.99 -8.60 -25.99
C VAL A 286 16.99 -9.37 -24.67
N ASP A 287 18.15 -9.64 -24.08
CA ASP A 287 18.25 -10.38 -22.81
C ASP A 287 17.61 -9.59 -21.64
N ARG A 288 17.73 -8.25 -21.64
CA ARG A 288 17.02 -7.38 -20.69
C ARG A 288 15.51 -7.31 -20.93
N SER A 289 15.05 -7.44 -22.18
CA SER A 289 13.62 -7.56 -22.47
C SER A 289 13.01 -8.84 -21.91
N VAL A 290 13.76 -9.95 -21.96
CA VAL A 290 13.35 -11.23 -21.36
C VAL A 290 13.30 -11.14 -19.83
N GLU A 291 14.30 -10.52 -19.20
CA GLU A 291 14.31 -10.37 -17.73
C GLU A 291 13.16 -9.47 -17.24
N ALA A 292 12.90 -8.32 -17.87
CA ALA A 292 11.81 -7.47 -17.40
C ALA A 292 10.41 -8.04 -17.70
N ALA A 293 10.28 -8.92 -18.71
CA ALA A 293 9.03 -9.63 -18.96
C ALA A 293 8.71 -10.68 -17.87
N LYS A 294 9.73 -11.18 -17.15
CA LYS A 294 9.54 -12.13 -16.04
C LYS A 294 9.06 -11.47 -14.76
N ASP A 295 9.42 -10.20 -14.56
CA ASP A 295 9.14 -9.45 -13.33
C ASP A 295 8.00 -8.43 -13.50
N CYS A 296 7.18 -8.55 -14.57
CA CYS A 296 6.04 -7.67 -14.83
C CYS A 296 4.68 -8.38 -14.67
N ASP A 297 3.62 -7.58 -14.51
CA ASP A 297 2.23 -8.04 -14.58
C ASP A 297 1.74 -8.12 -16.03
N ALA A 298 2.23 -7.24 -16.91
CA ALA A 298 1.90 -7.21 -18.33
C ALA A 298 3.10 -6.81 -19.21
N ALA A 299 3.12 -7.24 -20.46
CA ALA A 299 4.02 -6.72 -21.49
C ALA A 299 3.26 -6.01 -22.61
N LEU A 300 3.75 -4.82 -23.03
CA LEU A 300 3.32 -4.18 -24.28
C LEU A 300 4.40 -4.48 -25.34
N PHE A 301 4.07 -5.38 -26.26
CA PHE A 301 4.93 -5.66 -27.41
C PHE A 301 4.71 -4.60 -28.49
N VAL A 302 5.65 -3.67 -28.61
CA VAL A 302 5.59 -2.57 -29.58
C VAL A 302 6.32 -2.96 -30.86
N VAL A 303 5.60 -2.90 -31.98
CA VAL A 303 6.13 -3.18 -33.32
C VAL A 303 5.72 -2.11 -34.32
N ASP A 304 6.56 -1.87 -35.31
CA ASP A 304 6.33 -0.92 -36.39
C ASP A 304 5.52 -1.59 -37.52
N ASP A 305 4.24 -1.25 -37.64
CA ASP A 305 3.32 -1.85 -38.60
C ASP A 305 3.53 -1.35 -40.05
N SER A 306 4.42 -0.38 -40.27
CA SER A 306 4.75 0.06 -41.63
C SER A 306 5.70 -0.88 -42.38
N ARG A 307 6.11 -2.00 -41.75
CA ARG A 307 7.11 -2.93 -42.26
C ARG A 307 6.76 -4.39 -41.88
N PRO A 308 7.16 -5.39 -42.70
CA PRO A 308 7.03 -6.78 -42.33
C PRO A 308 7.81 -7.15 -41.06
N LEU A 309 7.31 -8.13 -40.31
CA LEU A 309 7.98 -8.66 -39.11
C LEU A 309 9.38 -9.18 -39.42
N THR A 310 10.36 -8.76 -38.62
CA THR A 310 11.74 -9.25 -38.67
C THR A 310 12.01 -10.35 -37.64
N ASP A 311 13.14 -11.05 -37.75
CA ASP A 311 13.56 -12.05 -36.75
C ASP A 311 13.85 -11.44 -35.37
N GLU A 312 14.14 -10.13 -35.30
CA GLU A 312 14.27 -9.41 -34.04
C GLU A 312 12.91 -9.11 -33.41
N ASP A 313 11.91 -8.74 -34.24
CA ASP A 313 10.53 -8.57 -33.77
C ASP A 313 9.98 -9.88 -33.23
N ARG A 314 10.25 -11.01 -33.90
CA ARG A 314 9.86 -12.35 -33.42
C ARG A 314 10.48 -12.69 -32.07
N ARG A 315 11.77 -12.42 -31.87
CA ARG A 315 12.43 -12.64 -30.57
C ARG A 315 11.87 -11.76 -29.46
N ALA A 316 11.58 -10.49 -29.75
CA ALA A 316 10.96 -9.59 -28.78
C ALA A 316 9.51 -10.00 -28.48
N MET A 317 8.78 -10.51 -29.47
CA MET A 317 7.45 -11.07 -29.32
C MET A 317 7.47 -12.30 -28.40
N ASP A 318 8.39 -13.24 -28.62
CA ASP A 318 8.56 -14.42 -27.76
C ASP A 318 8.86 -14.01 -26.31
N ALA A 319 9.71 -13.01 -26.11
CA ALA A 319 10.00 -12.46 -24.78
C ALA A 319 8.76 -11.83 -24.12
N ALA A 320 7.97 -11.06 -24.87
CA ALA A 320 6.75 -10.45 -24.34
C ALA A 320 5.71 -11.49 -23.90
N LEU A 321 5.64 -12.63 -24.61
CA LEU A 321 4.74 -13.74 -24.28
C LEU A 321 5.17 -14.55 -23.05
N GLU A 322 6.36 -14.31 -22.49
CA GLU A 322 6.74 -14.87 -21.19
C GLU A 322 6.04 -14.15 -20.01
N ALA A 323 5.52 -12.93 -20.23
CA ALA A 323 4.77 -12.20 -19.22
C ALA A 323 3.42 -12.86 -18.92
N PRO A 324 2.86 -12.70 -17.71
CA PRO A 324 1.54 -13.26 -17.37
C PRO A 324 0.44 -12.80 -18.33
N GLU A 325 0.51 -11.55 -18.77
CA GLU A 325 -0.40 -10.95 -19.73
C GLU A 325 0.39 -10.15 -20.77
N ALA A 326 -0.10 -10.09 -22.02
CA ALA A 326 0.58 -9.35 -23.08
C ALA A 326 -0.37 -8.73 -24.11
N ILE A 327 -0.04 -7.52 -24.56
CA ILE A 327 -0.75 -6.79 -25.61
C ILE A 327 0.22 -6.48 -26.75
N ALA A 328 -0.17 -6.82 -27.98
CA ALA A 328 0.54 -6.38 -29.17
C ALA A 328 0.11 -4.95 -29.53
N VAL A 329 1.07 -4.04 -29.67
CA VAL A 329 0.86 -2.64 -30.04
C VAL A 329 1.46 -2.41 -31.43
N LEU A 330 0.58 -2.34 -32.43
CA LEU A 330 0.92 -2.10 -33.83
C LEU A 330 1.06 -0.59 -34.08
N ASN A 331 2.27 -0.07 -33.89
CA ASN A 331 2.56 1.36 -33.98
C ASN A 331 2.76 1.85 -35.42
N LYS A 332 2.69 3.18 -35.62
CA LYS A 332 2.86 3.90 -36.90
C LYS A 332 1.74 3.67 -37.91
N GLN A 333 0.51 3.57 -37.43
CA GLN A 333 -0.68 3.50 -38.28
C GLN A 333 -0.83 4.69 -39.24
N ASP A 334 -0.11 5.80 -39.02
CA ASP A 334 -0.05 6.93 -39.94
C ASP A 334 0.71 6.64 -41.26
N LEU A 335 1.49 5.55 -41.32
CA LEU A 335 2.32 5.19 -42.47
C LEU A 335 1.78 4.02 -43.32
N GLY A 336 0.65 3.44 -42.92
CA GLY A 336 0.00 2.28 -43.56
C GLY A 336 0.41 0.94 -42.96
N ALA A 337 -0.57 0.05 -42.77
CA ALA A 337 -0.40 -1.26 -42.13
C ALA A 337 0.10 -2.34 -43.09
N VAL A 338 1.02 -3.19 -42.62
CA VAL A 338 1.65 -4.27 -43.40
C VAL A 338 1.61 -5.60 -42.64
N ILE A 339 1.46 -5.59 -41.31
CA ILE A 339 1.38 -6.78 -40.47
C ILE A 339 -0.09 -7.19 -40.34
N GLU A 340 -0.40 -8.43 -40.70
CA GLU A 340 -1.73 -8.98 -40.46
C GLU A 340 -1.88 -9.36 -38.98
N PRO A 341 -2.95 -8.94 -38.28
CA PRO A 341 -3.16 -9.30 -36.87
C PRO A 341 -3.13 -10.82 -36.61
N SER A 342 -3.53 -11.63 -37.60
CA SER A 342 -3.48 -13.10 -37.50
C SER A 342 -2.07 -13.68 -37.39
N ASP A 343 -1.03 -12.90 -37.72
CA ASP A 343 0.37 -13.31 -37.59
C ASP A 343 0.90 -13.15 -36.15
N LEU A 344 0.11 -12.54 -35.27
CA LEU A 344 0.49 -12.19 -33.91
C LEU A 344 -0.28 -13.07 -32.90
N PRO A 345 0.40 -13.84 -32.03
CA PRO A 345 -0.24 -14.77 -31.10
C PRO A 345 -0.68 -14.06 -29.79
N PHE A 346 -1.35 -12.91 -29.90
CA PHE A 346 -1.83 -12.14 -28.75
C PHE A 346 -3.34 -12.10 -28.70
N SER A 347 -3.90 -12.18 -27.49
CA SER A 347 -5.35 -12.02 -27.26
C SER A 347 -5.84 -10.60 -27.59
N TYR A 348 -4.98 -9.61 -27.37
CA TYR A 348 -5.25 -8.21 -27.67
C TYR A 348 -4.18 -7.65 -28.60
N ILE A 349 -4.61 -7.16 -29.76
CA ILE A 349 -3.76 -6.53 -30.77
C ILE A 349 -4.36 -5.15 -31.03
N VAL A 350 -3.60 -4.10 -30.72
CA VAL A 350 -4.08 -2.72 -30.72
C VAL A 350 -3.27 -1.90 -31.72
N PRO A 351 -3.89 -1.44 -32.83
CA PRO A 351 -3.27 -0.50 -33.75
C PRO A 351 -3.22 0.91 -33.15
N VAL A 352 -2.03 1.52 -33.11
CA VAL A 352 -1.83 2.87 -32.57
C VAL A 352 -0.96 3.75 -33.47
N SER A 353 -1.16 5.06 -33.39
CA SER A 353 -0.23 6.05 -33.93
C SER A 353 0.27 6.92 -32.78
N CYS A 354 1.49 6.68 -32.29
CA CYS A 354 2.08 7.51 -31.24
C CYS A 354 2.31 8.97 -31.67
N LYS A 355 2.21 9.27 -32.96
CA LYS A 355 2.42 10.61 -33.53
C LYS A 355 1.20 11.51 -33.38
N ASP A 356 0.00 10.95 -33.55
CA ASP A 356 -1.26 11.70 -33.52
C ASP A 356 -2.21 11.25 -32.38
N GLY A 357 -1.87 10.18 -31.66
CA GLY A 357 -2.65 9.67 -30.54
C GLY A 357 -3.82 8.76 -30.92
N THR A 358 -3.92 8.33 -32.18
CA THR A 358 -4.99 7.41 -32.63
C THR A 358 -4.81 6.01 -31.99
N GLY A 359 -5.91 5.41 -31.55
CA GLY A 359 -5.95 4.02 -31.04
C GLY A 359 -5.60 3.87 -29.56
N PHE A 360 -5.28 4.95 -28.85
CA PHE A 360 -5.01 4.91 -27.41
C PHE A 360 -6.26 4.59 -26.59
N ASP A 361 -7.44 5.02 -27.04
CA ASP A 361 -8.74 4.63 -26.47
C ASP A 361 -8.98 3.11 -26.53
N LEU A 362 -8.51 2.46 -27.60
CA LEU A 362 -8.55 1.00 -27.73
C LEU A 362 -7.50 0.32 -26.83
N LEU A 363 -6.34 0.96 -26.64
CA LEU A 363 -5.31 0.47 -25.73
C LEU A 363 -5.79 0.50 -24.28
N GLU A 364 -6.47 1.57 -23.88
CA GLU A 364 -7.15 1.69 -22.58
C GLU A 364 -8.19 0.59 -22.40
N GLN A 365 -9.06 0.36 -23.39
CA GLN A 365 -10.07 -0.70 -23.34
C GLN A 365 -9.45 -2.10 -23.25
N ALA A 366 -8.39 -2.37 -24.00
CA ALA A 366 -7.68 -3.64 -23.94
C ALA A 366 -7.08 -3.86 -22.54
N PHE A 367 -6.49 -2.82 -21.95
CA PHE A 367 -5.92 -2.90 -20.60
C PHE A 367 -6.99 -3.12 -19.53
N ASP A 368 -8.13 -2.44 -19.63
CA ASP A 368 -9.30 -2.63 -18.77
C ASP A 368 -9.88 -4.06 -18.87
N MET A 369 -9.85 -4.68 -20.05
CA MET A 369 -10.29 -6.07 -20.24
C MET A 369 -9.28 -7.08 -19.69
N LEU A 370 -7.99 -6.77 -19.77
CA LEU A 370 -6.90 -7.59 -19.22
C LEU A 370 -6.94 -7.62 -17.68
N PHE A 371 -7.29 -6.49 -17.07
CA PHE A 371 -7.37 -6.33 -15.63
C PHE A 371 -8.80 -5.97 -15.17
N PRO A 372 -9.73 -6.95 -15.18
CA PRO A 372 -11.13 -6.67 -14.88
C PRO A 372 -11.36 -6.12 -13.46
N ASP A 373 -12.47 -5.41 -13.31
CA ASP A 373 -12.92 -4.80 -12.05
C ASP A 373 -13.94 -5.69 -11.33
N ASP A 374 -13.61 -6.96 -11.18
CA ASP A 374 -14.47 -7.98 -10.57
C ASP A 374 -14.28 -8.11 -9.05
N VAL A 375 -13.20 -7.53 -8.52
CA VAL A 375 -12.87 -7.60 -7.09
C VAL A 375 -13.33 -6.31 -6.37
N PRO A 376 -14.20 -6.41 -5.35
CA PRO A 376 -14.64 -5.24 -4.59
C PRO A 376 -13.49 -4.53 -3.86
N CYS A 377 -13.36 -3.22 -4.09
CA CYS A 377 -12.43 -2.36 -3.35
C CYS A 377 -13.09 -1.82 -2.05
N ASP A 378 -13.61 -2.72 -1.21
CA ASP A 378 -14.34 -2.39 0.03
C ASP A 378 -13.45 -2.41 1.29
N GLY A 379 -12.14 -2.52 1.10
CA GLY A 379 -11.17 -2.63 2.17
C GLY A 379 -10.88 -4.04 2.65
N SER A 380 -11.40 -5.06 1.96
CA SER A 380 -11.15 -6.46 2.31
C SER A 380 -9.93 -7.08 1.60
N LEU A 381 -9.24 -6.30 0.75
CA LEU A 381 -8.09 -6.77 -0.03
C LEU A 381 -6.81 -6.84 0.82
N LEU A 382 -5.96 -7.82 0.54
CA LEU A 382 -4.59 -7.82 1.01
C LEU A 382 -3.76 -6.88 0.14
N THR A 383 -3.30 -5.76 0.68
CA THR A 383 -2.55 -4.77 -0.11
C THR A 383 -1.07 -5.06 -0.11
N ASN A 384 -0.48 -5.57 0.98
CA ASN A 384 0.97 -5.67 1.14
C ASN A 384 1.52 -7.10 1.31
N ALA A 385 2.82 -7.25 0.99
CA ALA A 385 3.51 -8.54 1.01
C ALA A 385 3.61 -9.14 2.42
N ARG A 386 3.68 -8.30 3.46
CA ARG A 386 3.72 -8.72 4.87
C ARG A 386 2.40 -9.38 5.27
N GLN A 387 1.28 -8.72 4.96
CA GLN A 387 -0.07 -9.25 5.16
C GLN A 387 -0.22 -10.58 4.39
N ALA A 388 0.16 -10.62 3.11
CA ALA A 388 0.08 -11.82 2.29
C ALA A 388 0.92 -12.98 2.86
N ASP A 389 2.19 -12.75 3.21
CA ASP A 389 3.06 -13.77 3.80
C ASP A 389 2.49 -14.35 5.11
N ALA A 390 2.00 -13.48 6.00
CA ALA A 390 1.38 -13.91 7.24
C ALA A 390 0.13 -14.76 6.99
N ILE A 391 -0.73 -14.40 6.02
CA ILE A 391 -1.88 -15.22 5.62
C ILE A 391 -1.44 -16.55 4.98
N VAL A 392 -0.36 -16.58 4.18
CA VAL A 392 0.21 -17.82 3.63
C VAL A 392 0.65 -18.76 4.76
N ARG A 393 1.38 -18.24 5.75
CA ARG A 393 1.82 -19.02 6.92
C ARG A 393 0.64 -19.50 7.76
N ALA A 394 -0.35 -18.65 7.99
CA ALA A 394 -1.57 -19.02 8.70
C ALA A 394 -2.29 -20.16 7.97
N LYS A 395 -2.51 -20.03 6.67
CA LYS A 395 -3.17 -21.06 5.85
C LYS A 395 -2.41 -22.38 5.88
N LYS A 396 -1.08 -22.35 5.70
CA LYS A 396 -0.25 -23.56 5.74
C LYS A 396 -0.40 -24.30 7.08
N SER A 397 -0.50 -23.56 8.17
CA SER A 397 -0.64 -24.11 9.53
C SER A 397 -2.06 -24.65 9.76
N VAL A 398 -3.10 -23.95 9.30
CA VAL A 398 -4.49 -24.46 9.32
C VAL A 398 -4.64 -25.75 8.50
N ASP A 399 -4.05 -25.79 7.30
CA ASP A 399 -4.06 -26.99 6.47
C ASP A 399 -3.30 -28.16 7.13
N ALA A 400 -2.23 -27.86 7.90
CA ALA A 400 -1.49 -28.86 8.66
C ALA A 400 -2.32 -29.41 9.83
N ALA A 401 -2.94 -28.54 10.63
CA ALA A 401 -3.86 -28.91 11.70
C ALA A 401 -4.99 -29.82 11.17
N LEU A 402 -5.58 -29.47 10.02
CA LEU A 402 -6.62 -30.28 9.38
C LEU A 402 -6.13 -31.68 8.97
N ARG A 403 -4.93 -31.78 8.40
CA ARG A 403 -4.33 -33.08 8.04
C ARG A 403 -4.05 -33.92 9.29
N SER A 404 -3.46 -33.31 10.32
CA SER A 404 -3.15 -33.98 11.60
C SER A 404 -4.43 -34.52 12.26
N LEU A 405 -5.49 -33.70 12.33
CA LEU A 405 -6.77 -34.11 12.89
C LEU A 405 -7.40 -35.28 12.12
N ARG A 406 -7.41 -35.23 10.78
CA ARG A 406 -7.97 -36.31 9.93
C ARG A 406 -7.17 -37.61 9.99
N ALA A 407 -5.86 -37.52 10.21
CA ALA A 407 -4.99 -38.67 10.37
C ALA A 407 -5.06 -39.29 11.78
N GLY A 408 -5.86 -38.72 12.70
CA GLY A 408 -6.04 -39.23 14.05
C GLY A 408 -4.85 -38.96 14.97
N PHE A 409 -4.07 -37.90 14.71
CA PHE A 409 -3.03 -37.46 15.63
C PHE A 409 -3.64 -36.94 16.94
N THR A 410 -2.83 -36.93 17.99
CA THR A 410 -3.22 -36.47 19.32
C THR A 410 -3.54 -34.96 19.33
N PRO A 411 -4.45 -34.50 20.21
CA PRO A 411 -4.86 -33.08 20.30
C PRO A 411 -3.72 -32.07 20.44
N ASP A 412 -2.67 -32.43 21.19
CA ASP A 412 -1.46 -31.63 21.38
C ASP A 412 -0.71 -31.38 20.06
N ALA A 413 -0.65 -32.36 19.17
CA ALA A 413 -0.05 -32.20 17.85
C ALA A 413 -0.84 -31.21 16.98
N VAL A 414 -2.17 -31.22 17.07
CA VAL A 414 -3.04 -30.29 16.33
C VAL A 414 -2.94 -28.87 16.90
N LEU A 415 -2.81 -28.73 18.22
CA LEU A 415 -2.67 -27.43 18.89
C LEU A 415 -1.42 -26.66 18.46
N VAL A 416 -0.29 -27.33 18.24
CA VAL A 416 0.94 -26.66 17.77
C VAL A 416 0.72 -25.93 16.44
N ASP A 417 0.01 -26.57 15.51
CA ASP A 417 -0.32 -25.97 14.21
C ASP A 417 -1.35 -24.83 14.34
N LEU A 418 -2.32 -24.96 15.25
CA LEU A 418 -3.29 -23.90 15.55
C LEU A 418 -2.62 -22.65 16.16
N GLU A 419 -1.74 -22.84 17.14
CA GLU A 419 -0.97 -21.73 17.74
C GLU A 419 -0.11 -21.03 16.69
N ALA A 420 0.52 -21.79 15.79
CA ALA A 420 1.30 -21.22 14.68
C ALA A 420 0.42 -20.40 13.73
N ALA A 421 -0.78 -20.88 13.41
CA ALA A 421 -1.76 -20.15 12.61
C ALA A 421 -2.18 -18.84 13.30
N MET A 422 -2.56 -18.91 14.58
CA MET A 422 -3.01 -17.75 15.36
C MET A 422 -1.90 -16.72 15.53
N ARG A 423 -0.65 -17.13 15.74
CA ARG A 423 0.50 -16.22 15.77
C ARG A 423 0.68 -15.50 14.44
N ALA A 424 0.59 -16.21 13.32
CA ALA A 424 0.68 -15.59 11.99
C ALA A 424 -0.49 -14.62 11.73
N LEU A 425 -1.72 -14.94 12.12
CA LEU A 425 -2.86 -14.01 12.00
C LEU A 425 -2.72 -12.79 12.92
N GLY A 426 -2.23 -13.00 14.14
CA GLY A 426 -1.97 -11.92 15.10
C GLY A 426 -0.85 -11.00 14.65
N GLU A 427 0.09 -11.48 13.84
CA GLU A 427 1.07 -10.62 13.16
C GLU A 427 0.39 -9.73 12.10
N VAL A 428 -0.74 -10.10 11.50
CA VAL A 428 -1.39 -9.21 10.53
C VAL A 428 -1.97 -7.98 11.22
N THR A 429 -2.70 -8.20 12.31
CA THR A 429 -3.41 -7.15 13.08
C THR A 429 -2.54 -6.45 14.12
N GLY A 430 -1.37 -7.01 14.44
CA GLY A 430 -0.46 -6.45 15.44
C GLY A 430 -0.65 -6.98 16.87
N ARG A 431 -1.53 -7.99 17.07
CA ARG A 431 -1.75 -8.66 18.36
C ARG A 431 -0.52 -9.44 18.87
N THR A 432 0.26 -9.99 17.94
CA THR A 432 1.49 -10.74 18.26
C THR A 432 2.61 -10.17 17.40
N MET A 433 3.32 -9.18 17.92
CA MET A 433 4.33 -8.40 17.18
C MET A 433 5.69 -8.39 17.84
N ARG A 434 6.73 -8.27 17.00
CA ARG A 434 8.08 -7.93 17.42
C ARG A 434 8.33 -6.44 17.18
N GLU A 435 9.01 -5.77 18.11
CA GLU A 435 9.23 -4.31 18.06
C GLU A 435 9.98 -3.83 16.80
N ASP A 436 10.86 -4.66 16.24
CA ASP A 436 11.65 -4.36 15.04
C ASP A 436 10.79 -4.21 13.78
N ILE A 437 9.75 -5.03 13.63
CA ILE A 437 8.79 -4.96 12.52
C ILE A 437 7.98 -3.67 12.60
N THR A 438 7.52 -3.31 13.80
CA THR A 438 6.76 -2.09 14.06
C THR A 438 7.54 -0.86 13.61
N ASN A 439 8.81 -0.75 14.02
CA ASN A 439 9.64 0.40 13.66
C ASN A 439 9.82 0.53 12.14
N ARG A 440 10.07 -0.58 11.44
CA ARG A 440 10.27 -0.57 9.98
C ARG A 440 9.02 -0.18 9.19
N ILE A 441 7.82 -0.43 9.73
CA ILE A 441 6.55 0.01 9.13
C ILE A 441 6.41 1.53 9.29
N PHE A 442 6.65 2.04 10.50
CA PHE A 442 6.47 3.47 10.78
C PHE A 442 7.57 4.36 10.19
N GLU A 443 8.77 3.83 9.94
CA GLU A 443 9.84 4.51 9.20
C GLU A 443 9.43 4.93 7.77
N ARG A 444 8.42 4.28 7.18
CA ARG A 444 7.90 4.63 5.84
C ARG A 444 6.94 5.82 5.86
N PHE A 445 6.42 6.22 7.02
CA PHE A 445 5.50 7.34 7.12
C PHE A 445 6.23 8.67 7.05
N CYS A 446 5.56 9.72 6.59
CA CYS A 446 6.06 11.08 6.74
C CYS A 446 6.15 11.50 8.22
N VAL A 447 7.05 12.43 8.52
CA VAL A 447 7.10 13.13 9.81
C VAL A 447 5.81 13.96 9.98
N GLY A 448 5.18 13.90 11.16
CA GLY A 448 3.91 14.59 11.42
C GLY A 448 2.65 13.72 11.33
N LYS A 449 2.81 12.43 11.05
CA LYS A 449 1.73 11.44 11.05
C LYS A 449 1.95 10.30 12.01
#